data_AF-A0A7C3P038-F1
#
_entry.id   AF-A0A7C3P038-F1
#
_cell.length_a   1.000
_cell.length_b   1.000
_cell.length_c   1.000
_cell.angle_alpha   90.00
_cell.angle_beta   90.00
_cell.angle_gamma   90.00
#
_symmetry.space_group_name_H-M   'P 1'
#
loop_
_entity.id
_entity.type
_entity.pdbx_description
1 polymer ?
#
loop_
_entity_poly.entity_id
_entity_poly.type
_entity_poly.pdbx_seq_one_letter_code
_entity_poly.pdbx_strand_id
1 'polypeptide(L)'
;MRPTPPDQPIESREQLIYLLTEAAELEHMLTCSYLFAAFSLKARRDEGLLADELEAVSRWQRDVTAIAVEEMLHLALVNNLLTAIGGPPHFERPNFPRASRFYPSNFLIALTPLDLETLQHFVFIERPEDRPEEDAPGFREVSNAIAAAPAGLAPAEPPEHGLMPEVLPYTTVGSLYRGIEAGLRRLAADLGEHRLFIGPARHQVSSAHLHFRGLHAVTTLRSALNTIEMIVRQGEGPRGDLQDTTTAASARSRASFRPSCAAGPASPRRGPSFPIPPPAYRRTATASTSWTTPTPSPPTTFSTPRTN
;
A
#
# COMPACT_ATOMS: atom_id res chain seq x y z
N MET A 1 24.59 11.71 6.32
CA MET A 1 23.66 12.56 7.10
C MET A 1 22.75 11.61 7.88
N ARG A 2 22.51 11.81 9.18
CA ARG A 2 21.46 11.05 9.87
C ARG A 2 20.11 11.62 9.43
N PRO A 3 19.12 10.79 9.06
CA PRO A 3 17.79 11.29 8.76
C PRO A 3 17.22 11.98 9.99
N THR A 4 16.52 13.07 9.77
CA THR A 4 15.88 13.86 10.82
C THR A 4 14.69 13.05 11.32
N PRO A 5 14.61 12.71 12.63
CA PRO A 5 13.38 12.13 13.15
C PRO A 5 12.21 13.09 12.90
N PRO A 6 10.97 12.60 12.76
CA PRO A 6 9.80 13.45 12.54
C PRO A 6 9.75 14.57 13.59
N ASP A 7 9.34 15.76 13.16
CA ASP A 7 9.39 17.02 13.94
C ASP A 7 8.54 16.97 15.23
N GLN A 8 7.68 15.96 15.37
CA GLN A 8 6.95 15.67 16.60
C GLN A 8 7.25 14.24 17.09
N PRO A 9 7.63 14.05 18.36
CA PRO A 9 7.87 12.72 18.91
C PRO A 9 6.55 11.97 19.18
N ILE A 10 6.54 10.66 18.97
CA ILE A 10 5.49 9.78 19.51
C ILE A 10 5.67 9.71 21.03
N GLU A 11 4.74 10.27 21.78
CA GLU A 11 4.83 10.44 23.23
C GLU A 11 3.92 9.51 24.03
N SER A 12 2.92 8.90 23.38
CA SER A 12 1.97 8.00 24.03
C SER A 12 1.77 6.69 23.26
N ARG A 13 1.25 5.68 23.97
CA ARG A 13 0.88 4.38 23.37
C ARG A 13 -0.23 4.55 22.34
N GLU A 14 -1.19 5.43 22.61
CA GLU A 14 -2.33 5.69 21.73
C GLU A 14 -1.85 6.26 20.40
N GLN A 15 -0.89 7.19 20.42
CA GLN A 15 -0.24 7.70 19.20
C GLN A 15 0.50 6.58 18.46
N LEU A 16 1.20 5.70 19.17
CA LEU A 16 1.88 4.55 18.57
C LEU A 16 0.90 3.55 17.92
N ILE A 17 -0.21 3.23 18.60
CA ILE A 17 -1.28 2.37 18.07
C ILE A 17 -1.90 3.00 16.83
N TYR A 18 -2.15 4.31 16.86
CA TYR A 18 -2.69 5.04 15.72
C TYR A 18 -1.77 4.91 14.50
N LEU A 19 -0.47 5.21 14.64
CA LEU A 19 0.49 5.13 13.53
C LEU A 19 0.71 3.70 13.02
N LEU A 20 0.69 2.70 13.90
CA LEU A 20 0.74 1.29 13.48
C LEU A 20 -0.55 0.85 12.77
N THR A 21 -1.70 1.43 13.12
CA THR A 21 -2.96 1.21 12.42
C THR A 21 -2.88 1.78 11.01
N GLU A 22 -2.37 3.01 10.86
CA GLU A 22 -2.12 3.62 9.55
C GLU A 22 -1.10 2.82 8.72
N ALA A 23 -0.04 2.32 9.34
CA ALA A 23 0.90 1.42 8.68
C ALA A 23 0.19 0.16 8.16
N ALA A 24 -0.67 -0.48 8.97
CA ALA A 24 -1.43 -1.65 8.54
C ALA A 24 -2.37 -1.34 7.36
N GLU A 25 -3.03 -0.18 7.38
CA GLU A 25 -3.85 0.26 6.24
C GLU A 25 -3.00 0.44 4.97
N LEU A 26 -1.82 1.06 5.09
CA LEU A 26 -0.87 1.26 4.00
C LEU A 26 -0.43 -0.08 3.40
N GLU A 27 0.07 -1.01 4.23
CA GLU A 27 0.54 -2.33 3.76
C GLU A 27 -0.58 -3.10 3.04
N HIS A 28 -1.81 -3.02 3.58
CA HIS A 28 -2.97 -3.66 2.97
C HIS A 28 -3.38 -3.00 1.64
N MET A 29 -3.34 -1.67 1.56
CA MET A 29 -3.62 -0.93 0.34
C MET A 29 -2.57 -1.22 -0.75
N LEU A 30 -1.28 -1.26 -0.40
CA LEU A 30 -0.19 -1.62 -1.31
C LEU A 30 -0.33 -3.06 -1.81
N THR A 31 -0.58 -4.02 -0.91
CA THR A 31 -0.89 -5.41 -1.28
C THR A 31 -1.97 -5.47 -2.37
N CYS A 32 -3.10 -4.79 -2.15
CA CYS A 32 -4.21 -4.76 -3.10
C CYS A 32 -3.82 -4.11 -4.43
N SER A 33 -3.06 -3.02 -4.40
CA SER A 33 -2.59 -2.30 -5.60
C SER A 33 -1.67 -3.18 -6.46
N TYR A 34 -0.68 -3.82 -5.84
CA TYR A 34 0.25 -4.72 -6.53
C TYR A 34 -0.49 -5.93 -7.12
N LEU A 35 -1.41 -6.56 -6.37
CA LEU A 35 -2.22 -7.67 -6.90
C LEU A 35 -3.06 -7.24 -8.10
N PHE A 36 -3.70 -6.06 -8.02
CA PHE A 36 -4.51 -5.56 -9.12
C PHE A 36 -3.68 -5.33 -10.38
N ALA A 37 -2.51 -4.68 -10.24
CA ALA A 37 -1.60 -4.45 -11.35
C ALA A 37 -1.07 -5.78 -11.94
N ALA A 38 -0.69 -6.74 -11.10
CA ALA A 38 -0.22 -8.05 -11.55
C ALA A 38 -1.31 -8.84 -12.29
N PHE A 39 -2.56 -8.78 -11.83
CA PHE A 39 -3.69 -9.48 -12.45
C PHE A 39 -4.35 -8.70 -13.60
N SER A 40 -3.96 -7.45 -13.86
CA SER A 40 -4.37 -6.75 -15.07
C SER A 40 -3.59 -7.21 -16.30
N LEU A 41 -2.42 -7.84 -16.11
CA LEU A 41 -1.57 -8.35 -17.18
C LEU A 41 -2.22 -9.51 -17.93
N LYS A 42 -2.00 -9.54 -19.24
CA LYS A 42 -2.33 -10.67 -20.11
C LYS A 42 -1.43 -11.87 -19.83
N ALA A 43 -1.98 -13.07 -20.00
CA ALA A 43 -1.32 -14.32 -19.68
C ALA A 43 -1.20 -15.27 -20.89
N ARG A 44 -1.78 -14.93 -22.06
CA ARG A 44 -1.84 -15.84 -23.22
C ARG A 44 -1.46 -15.14 -24.53
N ARG A 45 -0.93 -15.93 -25.48
CA ARG A 45 -0.54 -15.44 -26.82
C ARG A 45 -1.74 -14.95 -27.65
N ASP A 46 -2.91 -15.59 -27.49
CA ASP A 46 -4.14 -15.21 -28.19
C ASP A 46 -4.76 -13.90 -27.68
N GLU A 47 -4.18 -13.29 -26.64
CA GLU A 47 -4.56 -11.96 -26.13
C GLU A 47 -3.80 -10.82 -26.85
N GLY A 48 -3.09 -11.14 -27.93
CA GLY A 48 -2.46 -10.16 -28.81
C GLY A 48 -1.03 -9.78 -28.45
N LEU A 49 -0.30 -10.66 -27.76
CA LEU A 49 1.12 -10.51 -27.45
C LEU A 49 1.98 -11.44 -28.32
N LEU A 50 3.13 -10.93 -28.76
CA LEU A 50 4.19 -11.76 -29.34
C LEU A 50 4.80 -12.69 -28.28
N ALA A 51 5.56 -13.70 -28.74
CA ALA A 51 6.12 -14.71 -27.85
C ALA A 51 7.11 -14.11 -26.83
N ASP A 52 7.96 -13.19 -27.25
CA ASP A 52 8.93 -12.47 -26.42
C ASP A 52 8.24 -11.46 -25.49
N GLU A 53 7.18 -10.79 -25.97
CA GLU A 53 6.35 -9.89 -25.16
C GLU A 53 5.64 -10.66 -24.03
N LEU A 54 5.06 -11.82 -24.33
CA LEU A 54 4.42 -12.68 -23.32
C LEU A 54 5.43 -13.16 -22.26
N GLU A 55 6.66 -13.48 -22.67
CA GLU A 55 7.72 -13.88 -21.74
C GLU A 55 8.09 -12.75 -20.78
N ALA A 56 8.20 -11.52 -21.29
CA ALA A 56 8.44 -10.33 -20.48
C ALA A 56 7.28 -10.04 -19.52
N VAL A 57 6.04 -10.06 -20.01
CA VAL A 57 4.83 -9.87 -19.21
C VAL A 57 4.73 -10.92 -18.10
N SER A 58 5.02 -12.18 -18.40
CA SER A 58 5.02 -13.27 -17.41
C SER A 58 6.11 -13.12 -16.35
N ARG A 59 7.23 -12.44 -16.66
CA ARG A 59 8.22 -12.06 -15.65
C ARG A 59 7.70 -10.93 -14.76
N TRP A 60 7.18 -9.85 -15.35
CA TRP A 60 6.63 -8.72 -14.60
C TRP A 60 5.51 -9.16 -13.65
N GLN A 61 4.60 -10.02 -14.11
CA GLN A 61 3.54 -10.56 -13.27
C GLN A 61 4.11 -11.30 -12.06
N ARG A 62 5.13 -12.14 -12.25
CA ARG A 62 5.78 -12.86 -11.15
C ARG A 62 6.48 -11.91 -10.18
N ASP A 63 7.20 -10.93 -10.69
CA ASP A 63 7.93 -9.95 -9.88
C ASP A 63 6.95 -9.10 -9.04
N VAL A 64 5.89 -8.57 -9.65
CA VAL A 64 4.88 -7.75 -8.94
C VAL A 64 4.04 -8.59 -7.98
N THR A 65 3.74 -9.85 -8.31
CA THR A 65 3.07 -10.76 -7.37
C THR A 65 3.96 -11.09 -6.17
N ALA A 66 5.27 -11.25 -6.37
CA ALA A 66 6.22 -11.47 -5.28
C ALA A 66 6.27 -10.27 -4.33
N ILE A 67 6.28 -9.05 -4.86
CA ILE A 67 6.14 -7.81 -4.07
C ILE A 67 4.85 -7.84 -3.25
N ALA A 68 3.70 -8.14 -3.86
CA ALA A 68 2.44 -8.20 -3.14
C ALA A 68 2.46 -9.20 -1.96
N VAL A 69 3.20 -10.31 -2.11
CA VAL A 69 3.41 -11.29 -1.04
C VAL A 69 4.30 -10.74 0.07
N GLU A 70 5.30 -9.92 -0.25
CA GLU A 70 6.10 -9.20 0.75
C GLU A 70 5.24 -8.21 1.54
N GLU A 71 4.35 -7.47 0.89
CA GLU A 71 3.41 -6.56 1.59
C GLU A 71 2.41 -7.31 2.49
N MET A 72 2.02 -8.54 2.14
CA MET A 72 1.23 -9.39 3.04
C MET A 72 2.01 -9.80 4.29
N LEU A 73 3.32 -10.05 4.15
CA LEU A 73 4.21 -10.30 5.28
C LEU A 73 4.33 -9.04 6.15
N HIS A 74 4.50 -7.86 5.55
CA HIS A 74 4.55 -6.59 6.28
C HIS A 74 3.25 -6.35 7.05
N LEU A 75 2.09 -6.55 6.42
CA LEU A 75 0.79 -6.45 7.08
C LEU A 75 0.69 -7.38 8.30
N ALA A 76 1.15 -8.63 8.18
CA ALA A 76 1.17 -9.57 9.30
C ALA A 76 2.11 -9.11 10.44
N LEU A 77 3.29 -8.57 10.08
CA LEU A 77 4.28 -8.06 11.03
C LEU A 77 3.82 -6.78 11.74
N VAL A 78 3.16 -5.86 11.05
CA VAL A 78 2.55 -4.67 11.67
C VAL A 78 1.44 -5.07 12.63
N ASN A 79 0.65 -6.08 12.29
CA ASN A 79 -0.35 -6.64 13.20
C ASN A 79 0.28 -7.31 14.43
N ASN A 80 1.44 -7.96 14.28
CA ASN A 80 2.23 -8.42 15.42
C ASN A 80 2.71 -7.25 16.29
N LEU A 81 3.19 -6.15 15.70
CA LEU A 81 3.57 -4.92 16.42
C LEU A 81 2.39 -4.32 17.21
N LEU A 82 1.22 -4.16 16.58
CA LEU A 82 -0.01 -3.67 17.21
C LEU A 82 -0.38 -4.52 18.42
N THR A 83 -0.50 -5.82 18.20
CA THR A 83 -0.91 -6.76 19.25
C THR A 83 0.11 -6.84 20.37
N ALA A 84 1.41 -6.72 20.08
CA ALA A 84 2.48 -6.74 21.08
C ALA A 84 2.36 -5.59 22.08
N ILE A 85 1.93 -4.40 21.64
CA ILE A 85 1.71 -3.24 22.50
C ILE A 85 0.28 -3.13 23.04
N GLY A 86 -0.54 -4.17 22.87
CA GLY A 86 -1.92 -4.23 23.37
C GLY A 86 -2.96 -3.52 22.48
N GLY A 87 -2.60 -3.13 21.26
CA GLY A 87 -3.56 -2.71 20.25
C GLY A 87 -4.28 -3.90 19.60
N PRO A 88 -5.48 -3.73 19.05
CA PRO A 88 -6.13 -4.76 18.25
C PRO A 88 -5.40 -4.93 16.90
N PRO A 89 -5.42 -6.13 16.30
CA PRO A 89 -5.02 -6.26 14.91
C PRO A 89 -5.97 -5.45 14.00
N HIS A 90 -5.44 -4.84 12.95
CA HIS A 90 -6.14 -4.00 11.99
C HIS A 90 -5.98 -4.56 10.58
N PHE A 91 -7.11 -4.90 9.96
CA PHE A 91 -7.19 -5.38 8.57
C PHE A 91 -8.13 -4.53 7.72
N GLU A 92 -8.77 -3.51 8.30
CA GLU A 92 -9.57 -2.57 7.53
C GLU A 92 -8.65 -1.68 6.69
N ARG A 93 -9.19 -1.12 5.63
CA ARG A 93 -8.52 -0.09 4.82
C ARG A 93 -9.56 0.83 4.17
N PRO A 94 -9.20 2.08 3.84
CA PRO A 94 -10.04 2.94 3.02
C PRO A 94 -10.34 2.33 1.63
N ASN A 95 -11.38 2.86 0.98
CA ASN A 95 -11.66 2.57 -0.43
C ASN A 95 -10.69 3.32 -1.36
N PHE A 96 -10.37 2.69 -2.50
CA PHE A 96 -9.58 3.29 -3.57
C PHE A 96 -10.43 4.22 -4.45
N PRO A 97 -9.81 5.21 -5.13
CA PRO A 97 -8.45 5.69 -4.91
C PRO A 97 -8.37 6.49 -3.60
N ARG A 98 -7.28 6.33 -2.88
CA ARG A 98 -7.04 7.08 -1.65
C ARG A 98 -5.78 7.93 -1.84
N ALA A 99 -5.97 9.21 -2.13
CA ALA A 99 -4.99 10.19 -1.67
C ALA A 99 -5.15 10.22 -0.15
N SER A 100 -4.10 9.92 0.60
CA SER A 100 -4.27 9.89 2.05
C SER A 100 -4.41 11.28 2.61
N ARG A 101 -5.15 11.33 3.71
CA ARG A 101 -5.34 12.48 4.58
C ARG A 101 -4.06 12.83 5.37
N PHE A 102 -3.10 11.89 5.43
CA PHE A 102 -1.97 11.90 6.35
C PHE A 102 -0.64 11.42 5.72
N TYR A 103 -0.66 11.07 4.44
CA TYR A 103 0.58 10.97 3.66
C TYR A 103 1.06 12.40 3.34
N PRO A 104 2.35 12.61 3.05
CA PRO A 104 2.74 13.82 2.33
C PRO A 104 1.85 13.93 1.07
N SER A 105 1.53 15.15 0.64
CA SER A 105 0.49 15.51 -0.35
C SER A 105 0.64 14.88 -1.76
N ASN A 106 1.56 13.94 -1.92
CA ASN A 106 1.97 13.25 -3.13
C ASN A 106 1.77 11.72 -3.12
N PHE A 107 1.22 11.08 -2.08
CA PHE A 107 0.92 9.62 -2.15
C PHE A 107 -0.53 9.36 -2.53
N LEU A 108 -0.71 8.87 -3.75
CA LEU A 108 -1.97 8.36 -4.27
C LEU A 108 -1.92 6.85 -4.35
N ILE A 109 -2.64 6.10 -3.51
CA ILE A 109 -2.78 4.66 -3.72
C ILE A 109 -4.06 4.39 -4.51
N ALA A 110 -3.91 3.80 -5.70
CA ALA A 110 -5.00 3.53 -6.62
C ALA A 110 -4.87 2.14 -7.26
N LEU A 111 -5.98 1.59 -7.72
CA LEU A 111 -6.00 0.36 -8.51
C LEU A 111 -5.82 0.72 -9.98
N THR A 112 -4.61 0.57 -10.51
CA THR A 112 -4.27 0.85 -11.91
C THR A 112 -3.73 -0.38 -12.61
N PRO A 113 -4.06 -0.59 -13.89
CA PRO A 113 -3.43 -1.66 -14.66
C PRO A 113 -1.92 -1.45 -14.73
N LEU A 114 -1.13 -2.53 -14.77
CA LEU A 114 0.31 -2.40 -14.93
C LEU A 114 0.65 -1.79 -16.29
N ASP A 115 1.23 -0.60 -16.23
CA ASP A 115 1.84 0.12 -17.33
C ASP A 115 3.11 0.84 -16.84
N LEU A 116 3.71 1.66 -17.71
CA LEU A 116 4.95 2.35 -17.38
C LEU A 116 4.76 3.37 -16.25
N GLU A 117 3.62 4.07 -16.22
CA GLU A 117 3.32 5.05 -15.17
C GLU A 117 3.10 4.38 -13.82
N THR A 118 2.38 3.25 -13.79
CA THR A 118 2.16 2.46 -12.58
C THR A 118 3.48 1.93 -12.01
N LEU A 119 4.38 1.45 -12.87
CA LEU A 119 5.72 1.02 -12.42
C LEU A 119 6.57 2.18 -11.88
N GLN A 120 6.52 3.36 -12.52
CA GLN A 120 7.18 4.56 -12.00
C GLN A 120 6.57 4.96 -10.65
N HIS A 121 5.25 4.90 -10.52
CA HIS A 121 4.55 5.21 -9.28
C HIS A 121 4.93 4.25 -8.13
N PHE A 122 5.07 2.96 -8.40
CA PHE A 122 5.58 2.00 -7.40
C PHE A 122 7.03 2.31 -6.99
N VAL A 123 7.92 2.66 -7.92
CA VAL A 123 9.28 3.11 -7.57
C VAL A 123 9.23 4.38 -6.71
N PHE A 124 8.31 5.29 -7.00
CA PHE A 124 8.10 6.50 -6.22
C PHE A 124 7.63 6.20 -4.79
N ILE A 125 6.65 5.32 -4.59
CA ILE A 125 6.13 4.95 -3.26
C ILE A 125 7.24 4.40 -2.36
N GLU A 126 8.04 3.48 -2.91
CA GLU A 126 9.02 2.68 -2.18
C GLU A 126 10.41 3.33 -2.08
N ARG A 127 10.54 4.55 -2.62
CA ARG A 127 11.82 5.25 -2.70
C ARG A 127 12.45 5.44 -1.31
N PRO A 128 13.76 5.22 -1.16
CA PRO A 128 14.44 5.56 0.09
C PRO A 128 14.46 7.08 0.29
N GLU A 129 14.45 7.50 1.55
CA GLU A 129 14.43 8.91 1.93
C GLU A 129 15.58 9.74 1.33
N ASP A 130 16.75 9.13 1.13
CA ASP A 130 17.94 9.79 0.58
C ASP A 130 18.02 9.77 -0.96
N ARG A 131 17.02 9.18 -1.64
CA ARG A 131 16.93 9.12 -3.09
C ARG A 131 15.59 9.69 -3.56
N PRO A 132 15.53 10.98 -3.94
CA PRO A 132 14.32 11.52 -4.51
C PRO A 132 14.01 10.81 -5.83
N GLU A 133 12.76 10.39 -5.99
CA GLU A 133 12.16 9.92 -7.23
C GLU A 133 10.94 10.81 -7.48
N GLU A 134 10.68 11.16 -8.74
CA GLU A 134 9.45 11.85 -9.11
C GLU A 134 8.33 10.86 -9.43
N ASP A 135 7.13 11.16 -8.94
CA ASP A 135 5.95 10.38 -9.29
C ASP A 135 5.57 10.54 -10.78
N ALA A 136 4.85 9.56 -11.31
CA ALA A 136 4.34 9.57 -12.67
C ALA A 136 3.34 10.72 -12.87
N PRO A 137 3.33 11.38 -14.07
CA PRO A 137 2.47 12.53 -14.33
C PRO A 137 0.99 12.27 -14.04
N GLY A 138 0.43 11.14 -14.48
CA GLY A 138 -0.98 10.80 -14.26
C GLY A 138 -1.35 10.68 -12.78
N PHE A 139 -0.48 10.09 -11.97
CA PHE A 139 -0.70 9.97 -10.51
C PHE A 139 -0.60 11.32 -9.82
N ARG A 140 0.39 12.15 -10.20
CA ARG A 140 0.55 13.52 -9.69
C ARG A 140 -0.66 14.40 -10.01
N GLU A 141 -1.20 14.31 -11.22
CA GLU A 141 -2.42 15.04 -11.63
C GLU A 141 -3.63 14.64 -10.79
N VAL A 142 -3.85 13.33 -10.59
CA VAL A 142 -4.96 12.84 -9.76
C VAL A 142 -4.78 13.23 -8.30
N SER A 143 -3.56 13.14 -7.75
CA SER A 143 -3.26 13.58 -6.39
C SER A 143 -3.58 15.07 -6.19
N ASN A 144 -3.12 15.91 -7.12
CA ASN A 144 -3.39 17.35 -7.11
C ASN A 144 -4.91 17.65 -7.23
N ALA A 145 -5.63 16.90 -8.07
CA ALA A 145 -7.06 17.06 -8.22
C ALA A 145 -7.84 16.67 -6.96
N ILE A 146 -7.43 15.61 -6.26
CA ILE A 146 -8.04 15.22 -4.97
C ILE A 146 -7.73 16.27 -3.90
N ALA A 147 -6.49 16.76 -3.83
CA ALA A 147 -6.09 17.81 -2.89
C ALA A 147 -6.83 19.14 -3.13
N ALA A 148 -7.19 19.45 -4.37
CA ALA A 148 -7.94 20.64 -4.74
C ALA A 148 -9.47 20.51 -4.58
N ALA A 149 -9.99 19.31 -4.21
CA ALA A 149 -11.43 19.09 -4.09
C ALA A 149 -12.00 19.81 -2.83
N PRO A 150 -13.19 20.43 -2.92
CA PRO A 150 -13.79 21.11 -1.77
C PRO A 150 -14.06 20.16 -0.60
N ALA A 151 -13.83 20.64 0.63
CA ALA A 151 -13.78 19.88 1.89
C ALA A 151 -14.97 18.96 2.19
N GLY A 152 -16.11 19.10 1.51
CA GLY A 152 -17.25 18.17 1.60
C GLY A 152 -17.07 16.82 0.87
N LEU A 153 -16.01 16.68 0.08
CA LEU A 153 -15.57 15.44 -0.57
C LEU A 153 -14.21 14.94 -0.05
N ALA A 154 -13.50 15.77 0.72
CA ALA A 154 -12.35 15.36 1.50
C ALA A 154 -12.84 14.58 2.73
N PRO A 155 -12.13 13.53 3.18
CA PRO A 155 -12.45 12.88 4.45
C PRO A 155 -12.47 13.93 5.57
N ALA A 156 -13.56 13.96 6.35
CA ALA A 156 -13.87 14.98 7.35
C ALA A 156 -12.65 15.40 8.17
N GLU A 157 -12.36 16.70 8.24
CA GLU A 157 -11.39 17.34 9.14
C GLU A 157 -11.44 16.72 10.57
N PRO A 158 -10.31 16.53 11.26
CA PRO A 158 -10.37 16.12 12.65
C PRO A 158 -11.13 17.24 13.41
N PRO A 159 -11.97 16.91 14.39
CA PRO A 159 -12.53 17.95 15.23
C PRO A 159 -11.38 18.76 15.83
N GLU A 160 -11.42 20.08 15.70
CA GLU A 160 -10.39 21.04 16.17
C GLU A 160 -10.02 20.88 17.66
N HIS A 161 -10.78 20.07 18.42
CA HIS A 161 -10.65 19.83 19.84
C HIS A 161 -10.84 18.34 20.22
N GLY A 162 -10.42 17.40 19.37
CA GLY A 162 -10.40 15.98 19.69
C GLY A 162 -9.11 15.56 20.40
N LEU A 163 -9.19 14.62 21.34
CA LEU A 163 -8.07 13.88 21.95
C LEU A 163 -7.30 13.00 20.93
N MET A 164 -7.35 13.34 19.64
CA MET A 164 -6.68 12.62 18.59
C MET A 164 -5.20 13.01 18.58
N PRO A 165 -4.27 12.04 18.45
CA PRO A 165 -2.87 12.31 18.16
C PRO A 165 -2.71 13.41 17.11
N GLU A 166 -1.92 14.46 17.39
CA GLU A 166 -1.38 15.28 16.32
C GLU A 166 -0.61 14.36 15.35
N VAL A 167 -0.96 14.47 14.07
CA VAL A 167 -0.53 13.53 13.05
C VAL A 167 0.91 13.86 12.66
N LEU A 168 1.80 12.87 12.75
CA LEU A 168 3.19 13.04 12.35
C LEU A 168 3.31 13.11 10.83
N PRO A 169 3.81 14.22 10.24
CA PRO A 169 4.11 14.25 8.83
C PRO A 169 5.32 13.34 8.53
N TYR A 170 5.15 12.38 7.63
CA TYR A 170 6.25 11.61 7.03
C TYR A 170 6.32 11.89 5.53
N THR A 171 7.39 11.48 4.85
CA THR A 171 7.59 11.75 3.41
C THR A 171 7.72 10.48 2.54
N THR A 172 7.96 9.34 3.17
CA THR A 172 8.18 8.01 2.58
C THR A 172 7.65 6.93 3.52
N VAL A 173 7.45 5.70 3.01
CA VAL A 173 7.07 4.56 3.85
C VAL A 173 8.14 4.31 4.93
N GLY A 174 9.43 4.39 4.60
CA GLY A 174 10.49 4.23 5.60
C GLY A 174 10.48 5.30 6.68
N SER A 175 10.17 6.56 6.37
CA SER A 175 10.11 7.62 7.41
C SER A 175 8.94 7.42 8.39
N LEU A 176 7.81 6.85 7.96
CA LEU A 176 6.75 6.39 8.87
C LEU A 176 7.29 5.35 9.85
N TYR A 177 7.92 4.29 9.32
CA TYR A 177 8.47 3.22 10.15
C TYR A 177 9.60 3.68 11.07
N ARG A 178 10.43 4.63 10.63
CA ARG A 178 11.44 5.29 11.48
C ARG A 178 10.82 6.09 12.61
N GLY A 179 9.71 6.78 12.35
CA GLY A 179 8.92 7.45 13.39
C GLY A 179 8.44 6.46 14.45
N ILE A 180 7.85 5.35 14.01
CA ILE A 180 7.41 4.23 14.87
C ILE A 180 8.60 3.65 15.66
N GLU A 181 9.75 3.46 15.02
CA GLU A 181 11.00 2.98 15.63
C GLU A 181 11.45 3.91 16.78
N ALA A 182 11.42 5.22 16.55
CA ALA A 182 11.76 6.22 17.55
C ALA A 182 10.77 6.23 18.72
N GLY A 183 9.46 6.14 18.43
CA GLY A 183 8.40 6.06 19.44
C GLY A 183 8.52 4.82 20.33
N LEU A 184 8.76 3.65 19.74
CA LEU A 184 8.99 2.41 20.49
C LEU A 184 10.17 2.54 21.45
N ARG A 185 11.29 3.13 21.01
CA ARG A 185 12.46 3.34 21.88
C ARG A 185 12.16 4.31 23.01
N ARG A 186 11.53 5.44 22.72
CA ARG A 186 11.16 6.45 23.72
C ARG A 186 10.21 5.86 24.77
N LEU A 187 9.11 5.26 24.33
CA LEU A 187 8.13 4.66 25.24
C LEU A 187 8.72 3.49 26.05
N ALA A 188 9.63 2.70 25.47
CA ALA A 188 10.32 1.65 26.22
C ALA A 188 11.26 2.23 27.29
N ALA A 189 11.92 3.36 27.03
CA ALA A 189 12.74 4.06 28.01
C ALA A 189 11.89 4.70 29.12
N ASP A 190 10.75 5.31 28.76
CA ASP A 190 9.88 6.04 29.70
C ASP A 190 9.03 5.10 30.56
N LEU A 191 8.44 4.07 29.96
CA LEU A 191 7.51 3.15 30.62
C LEU A 191 8.17 1.85 31.10
N GLY A 192 9.30 1.47 30.50
CA GLY A 192 9.89 0.14 30.62
C GLY A 192 9.26 -0.87 29.65
N GLU A 193 10.08 -1.77 29.10
CA GLU A 193 9.64 -2.76 28.10
C GLU A 193 8.44 -3.61 28.56
N HIS A 194 8.43 -4.06 29.82
CA HIS A 194 7.34 -4.90 30.35
C HIS A 194 5.99 -4.17 30.40
N ARG A 195 5.99 -2.83 30.49
CA ARG A 195 4.77 -2.02 30.44
C ARG A 195 4.42 -1.64 29.01
N LEU A 196 5.38 -1.60 28.09
CA LEU A 196 5.13 -1.35 26.68
C LEU A 196 4.58 -2.60 25.98
N PHE A 197 5.21 -3.76 26.16
CA PHE A 197 4.85 -5.01 25.50
C PHE A 197 3.90 -5.84 26.36
N ILE A 198 2.65 -5.40 26.45
CA ILE A 198 1.59 -6.01 27.28
C ILE A 198 0.71 -7.02 26.52
N GLY A 199 0.95 -7.17 25.21
CA GLY A 199 0.23 -8.07 24.34
C GLY A 199 0.35 -9.54 24.75
N PRO A 200 -0.74 -10.33 24.72
CA PRO A 200 -0.64 -11.77 24.96
C PRO A 200 0.19 -12.46 23.89
N ALA A 201 1.18 -13.28 24.28
CA ALA A 201 2.03 -14.03 23.35
C ALA A 201 1.24 -14.93 22.38
N ARG A 202 0.08 -15.45 22.81
CA ARG A 202 -0.82 -16.26 21.97
C ARG A 202 -1.49 -15.49 20.82
N HIS A 203 -1.42 -14.15 20.81
CA HIS A 203 -1.92 -13.33 19.72
C HIS A 203 -0.86 -13.06 18.65
N GLN A 204 0.39 -13.49 18.88
CA GLN A 204 1.48 -13.33 17.91
C GLN A 204 1.41 -14.43 16.85
N VAL A 205 1.53 -14.03 15.59
CA VAL A 205 1.63 -14.95 14.45
C VAL A 205 3.11 -15.16 14.12
N SER A 206 3.46 -16.35 13.66
CA SER A 206 4.84 -16.70 13.30
C SER A 206 4.85 -17.61 12.08
N SER A 207 6.04 -17.92 11.58
CA SER A 207 6.25 -18.89 10.49
C SER A 207 5.61 -20.28 10.75
N ALA A 208 5.31 -20.62 12.02
CA ALA A 208 4.62 -21.86 12.38
C ALA A 208 3.11 -21.84 12.08
N HIS A 209 2.52 -20.65 11.92
CA HIS A 209 1.09 -20.45 11.65
C HIS A 209 0.84 -20.15 10.17
N LEU A 210 1.68 -19.29 9.57
CA LEU A 210 1.66 -18.92 8.16
C LEU A 210 3.06 -19.15 7.61
N HIS A 211 3.20 -19.86 6.48
CA HIS A 211 4.50 -20.21 5.91
C HIS A 211 5.22 -19.04 5.21
N PHE A 212 5.15 -17.84 5.79
CA PHE A 212 5.91 -16.67 5.34
C PHE A 212 7.30 -16.69 5.96
N ARG A 213 8.33 -16.79 5.11
CA ARG A 213 9.71 -16.64 5.55
C ARG A 213 9.92 -15.23 6.10
N GLY A 214 10.41 -15.12 7.34
CA GLY A 214 10.63 -13.83 8.01
C GLY A 214 9.52 -13.46 9.01
N LEU A 215 8.35 -14.11 8.95
CA LEU A 215 7.29 -13.89 9.94
C LEU A 215 7.68 -14.46 11.30
N HIS A 216 7.72 -13.59 12.31
CA HIS A 216 8.13 -13.93 13.67
C HIS A 216 7.30 -13.17 14.71
N ALA A 217 7.24 -13.73 15.91
CA ALA A 217 6.56 -13.09 17.03
C ALA A 217 7.31 -11.85 17.51
N VAL A 218 6.57 -10.81 17.84
CA VAL A 218 7.06 -9.56 18.43
C VAL A 218 6.62 -9.51 19.88
N THR A 219 7.57 -9.60 20.82
CA THR A 219 7.28 -9.62 22.26
C THR A 219 8.21 -8.74 23.09
N THR A 220 9.23 -8.16 22.48
CA THR A 220 10.22 -7.29 23.13
C THR A 220 10.55 -6.10 22.24
N LEU A 221 11.23 -5.09 22.79
CA LEU A 221 11.72 -3.96 21.99
C LEU A 221 12.64 -4.46 20.88
N ARG A 222 13.57 -5.37 21.20
CA ARG A 222 14.47 -5.95 20.21
C ARG A 222 13.75 -6.61 19.02
N SER A 223 12.75 -7.47 19.25
CA SER A 223 11.99 -8.08 18.15
C SER A 223 11.20 -7.05 17.34
N ALA A 224 10.67 -6.00 18.00
CA ALA A 224 9.94 -4.93 17.31
C ALA A 224 10.86 -4.12 16.39
N LEU A 225 12.05 -3.75 16.87
CA LEU A 225 13.05 -3.03 16.07
C LEU A 225 13.54 -3.89 14.89
N ASN A 226 13.79 -5.18 15.10
CA ASN A 226 14.14 -6.09 14.02
C ASN A 226 13.03 -6.22 12.97
N THR A 227 11.76 -6.21 13.40
CA THR A 227 10.61 -6.21 12.50
C THR A 227 10.58 -4.96 11.63
N ILE A 228 10.75 -3.78 12.23
CA ILE A 228 10.78 -2.50 11.51
C ILE A 228 11.94 -2.46 10.52
N GLU A 229 13.14 -2.89 10.94
CA GLU A 229 14.30 -2.95 10.06
C GLU A 229 14.06 -3.88 8.86
N MET A 230 13.39 -5.02 9.08
CA MET A 230 13.03 -5.95 8.00
C MET A 230 12.11 -5.29 6.98
N ILE A 231 11.01 -4.67 7.43
CA ILE A 231 10.03 -4.00 6.55
C ILE A 231 10.72 -2.91 5.72
N VAL A 232 11.46 -2.00 6.38
CA VAL A 232 12.17 -0.92 5.69
C VAL A 232 13.20 -1.45 4.69
N ARG A 233 13.94 -2.51 5.06
CA ARG A 233 14.96 -3.10 4.19
C ARG A 233 14.36 -3.81 2.98
N GLN A 234 13.19 -4.45 3.11
CA GLN A 234 12.55 -5.14 1.98
C GLN A 234 11.97 -4.12 0.98
N GLY A 235 11.31 -3.07 1.45
CA GLY A 235 10.79 -2.00 0.59
C GLY A 235 11.88 -1.15 -0.08
N GLU A 236 12.74 -0.53 0.75
CA GLU A 236 13.72 0.47 0.30
C GLU A 236 15.11 -0.10 -0.02
N GLY A 237 15.47 -1.25 0.54
CA GLY A 237 16.82 -1.83 0.49
C GLY A 237 17.77 -1.40 1.61
N PRO A 238 18.86 -2.14 1.87
CA PRO A 238 19.98 -1.63 2.64
C PRO A 238 20.61 -0.42 1.95
N ARG A 239 21.15 0.54 2.73
CA ARG A 239 21.82 1.74 2.20
C ARG A 239 22.92 1.36 1.21
N GLY A 240 22.65 1.52 -0.08
CA GLY A 240 23.61 1.30 -1.16
C GLY A 240 23.52 -0.04 -1.90
N ASP A 241 22.66 -0.97 -1.49
CA ASP A 241 22.40 -2.21 -2.24
C ASP A 241 20.88 -2.43 -2.39
N LEU A 242 20.38 -2.22 -3.61
CA LEU A 242 18.97 -2.38 -3.94
C LEU A 242 18.68 -3.76 -4.56
N GLN A 243 19.66 -4.66 -4.61
CA GLN A 243 19.43 -5.98 -5.19
C GLN A 243 18.32 -6.69 -4.38
N ASP A 244 17.33 -7.22 -5.10
CA ASP A 244 16.17 -7.93 -4.52
C ASP A 244 15.19 -7.12 -3.64
N THR A 245 15.10 -5.80 -3.82
CA THR A 245 14.09 -4.95 -3.13
C THR A 245 12.85 -4.70 -3.98
N THR A 246 11.74 -4.29 -3.34
CA THR A 246 10.52 -3.84 -4.04
C THR A 246 10.83 -2.73 -5.03
N THR A 247 11.55 -1.69 -4.59
CA THR A 247 11.97 -0.57 -5.45
C THR A 247 12.74 -1.06 -6.68
N ALA A 248 13.70 -1.97 -6.51
CA ALA A 248 14.51 -2.44 -7.62
C ALA A 248 13.76 -3.39 -8.55
N ALA A 249 12.86 -4.22 -8.04
CA ALA A 249 12.00 -5.08 -8.84
C ALA A 249 11.09 -4.25 -9.75
N SER A 250 10.46 -3.20 -9.21
CA SER A 250 9.67 -2.24 -9.98
C SER A 250 10.52 -1.49 -11.01
N ALA A 251 11.73 -1.05 -10.64
CA ALA A 251 12.66 -0.38 -11.55
C ALA A 251 13.18 -1.30 -12.69
N ARG A 252 13.47 -2.58 -12.41
CA ARG A 252 13.86 -3.57 -13.44
C ARG A 252 12.72 -3.81 -14.43
N SER A 253 11.50 -3.99 -13.91
CA SER A 253 10.31 -4.14 -14.75
C SER A 253 10.13 -2.90 -15.65
N ARG A 254 10.25 -1.70 -15.08
CA ARG A 254 10.21 -0.42 -15.80
C ARG A 254 11.26 -0.33 -16.90
N ALA A 255 12.52 -0.67 -16.62
CA ALA A 255 13.61 -0.62 -17.59
C ALA A 255 13.46 -1.62 -18.75
N SER A 256 12.80 -2.75 -18.50
CA SER A 256 12.51 -3.75 -19.54
C SER A 256 11.26 -3.47 -20.36
N PHE A 257 10.48 -2.45 -20.01
CA PHE A 257 9.26 -2.07 -20.71
C PHE A 257 9.61 -1.49 -22.09
N ARG A 258 9.18 -2.17 -23.17
CA ARG A 258 9.45 -1.74 -24.54
C ARG A 258 8.31 -0.88 -25.11
N PRO A 259 8.60 0.16 -25.91
CA PRO A 259 7.57 0.95 -26.60
C PRO A 259 6.64 0.11 -27.50
N SER A 260 7.13 -1.02 -28.03
CA SER A 260 6.33 -1.95 -28.84
C SER A 260 5.20 -2.62 -28.04
N CYS A 261 5.34 -2.69 -26.72
CA CYS A 261 4.32 -3.16 -25.80
C CYS A 261 3.31 -2.05 -25.42
N ALA A 262 3.53 -0.78 -25.78
CA ALA A 262 2.61 0.28 -25.43
C ALA A 262 1.32 0.19 -26.27
N ALA A 263 0.16 0.24 -25.61
CA ALA A 263 -1.11 0.36 -26.31
C ALA A 263 -1.19 1.75 -26.97
N GLY A 264 -1.19 1.79 -28.31
CA GLY A 264 -1.41 3.02 -29.07
C GLY A 264 -2.90 3.21 -29.43
N PRO A 265 -3.32 4.43 -29.80
CA PRO A 265 -4.69 4.72 -30.22
C PRO A 265 -5.16 3.87 -31.43
N ALA A 266 -4.21 3.39 -32.25
CA ALA A 266 -4.48 2.51 -33.40
C ALA A 266 -4.55 1.01 -33.05
N SER A 267 -4.19 0.60 -31.84
CA SER A 267 -4.27 -0.80 -31.38
C SER A 267 -4.39 -0.87 -29.84
N PRO A 268 -5.57 -0.51 -29.29
CA PRO A 268 -5.81 -0.51 -27.85
C PRO A 268 -5.69 -1.91 -27.22
N ARG A 269 -5.75 -2.96 -28.05
CA ARG A 269 -5.53 -4.36 -27.64
C ARG A 269 -4.06 -4.79 -27.62
N ARG A 270 -3.08 -3.95 -27.96
CA ARG A 270 -1.65 -4.35 -28.03
C ARG A 270 -0.87 -4.17 -26.72
N GLY A 271 -1.49 -3.59 -25.68
CA GLY A 271 -0.86 -3.39 -24.37
C GLY A 271 -0.58 -4.69 -23.61
N PRO A 272 0.34 -4.69 -22.63
CA PRO A 272 0.61 -5.85 -21.77
C PRO A 272 -0.56 -6.13 -20.82
N SER A 273 -1.31 -5.10 -20.44
CA SER A 273 -2.50 -5.20 -19.60
C SER A 273 -3.79 -5.22 -20.42
N PHE A 274 -4.84 -5.82 -19.87
CA PHE A 274 -6.18 -5.65 -20.38
C PHE A 274 -6.61 -4.18 -20.28
N PRO A 275 -7.36 -3.65 -21.28
CA PRO A 275 -7.87 -2.30 -21.21
C PRO A 275 -8.92 -2.23 -20.10
N ILE A 276 -8.55 -1.66 -18.97
CA ILE A 276 -9.47 -1.32 -17.89
C ILE A 276 -9.73 0.19 -18.02
N PRO A 277 -10.98 0.64 -18.14
CA PRO A 277 -11.27 2.06 -18.11
C PRO A 277 -10.66 2.65 -16.84
N PRO A 278 -10.00 3.81 -16.91
CA PRO A 278 -9.59 4.48 -15.69
C PRO A 278 -10.82 4.62 -14.78
N PRO A 279 -10.68 4.45 -13.45
CA PRO A 279 -11.81 4.59 -12.56
C PRO A 279 -12.52 5.91 -12.89
N ALA A 280 -13.83 5.86 -13.10
CA ALA A 280 -14.58 7.06 -13.45
C ALA A 280 -14.54 8.02 -12.26
N TYR A 281 -13.55 8.93 -12.26
CA TYR A 281 -13.47 10.03 -11.31
C TYR A 281 -14.64 10.95 -11.60
N ARG A 282 -15.78 10.68 -10.95
CA ARG A 282 -17.02 11.41 -11.21
C ARG A 282 -16.85 12.83 -10.70
N ARG A 283 -16.44 13.74 -11.59
CA ARG A 283 -16.62 15.17 -11.38
C ARG A 283 -18.12 15.45 -11.51
N THR A 284 -18.88 15.40 -10.43
CA THR A 284 -20.28 15.85 -10.47
C THR A 284 -20.28 17.37 -10.52
N ALA A 285 -20.08 17.91 -11.72
CA ALA A 285 -20.43 19.28 -12.04
C ALA A 285 -21.93 19.32 -12.33
N THR A 286 -22.74 19.43 -11.28
CA THR A 286 -23.99 20.22 -11.21
C THR A 286 -24.73 19.91 -9.91
N ALA A 287 -25.18 20.97 -9.25
CA ALA A 287 -26.08 20.92 -8.12
C ALA A 287 -27.45 20.35 -8.56
N SER A 288 -28.11 19.67 -7.63
CA SER A 288 -29.40 18.96 -7.74
C SER A 288 -29.35 17.62 -8.49
N THR A 289 -29.52 16.53 -7.75
CA THR A 289 -30.69 15.62 -7.80
C THR A 289 -30.39 14.41 -6.91
N SER A 290 -31.40 13.97 -6.16
CA SER A 290 -31.40 12.88 -5.18
C SER A 290 -30.68 11.60 -5.61
N TRP A 291 -29.97 10.99 -4.65
CA TRP A 291 -29.41 9.65 -4.74
C TRP A 291 -30.50 8.60 -4.92
N THR A 292 -30.41 7.80 -5.98
CA THR A 292 -31.06 6.49 -6.03
C THR A 292 -29.98 5.43 -5.92
N THR A 293 -30.07 4.59 -4.90
CA THR A 293 -29.38 3.30 -4.87
C THR A 293 -29.83 2.49 -6.08
N PRO A 294 -28.93 1.84 -6.83
CA PRO A 294 -29.37 0.81 -7.76
C PRO A 294 -30.05 -0.27 -6.93
N THR A 295 -31.34 -0.48 -7.16
CA THR A 295 -32.06 -1.60 -6.60
C THR A 295 -31.34 -2.87 -7.04
N PRO A 296 -31.06 -3.82 -6.12
CA PRO A 296 -30.53 -5.10 -6.52
C PRO A 296 -31.48 -5.71 -7.54
N SER A 297 -30.93 -6.19 -8.67
CA SER A 297 -31.73 -6.97 -9.61
C SER A 297 -32.37 -8.13 -8.84
N PRO A 298 -33.68 -8.41 -9.02
CA PRO A 298 -34.31 -9.53 -8.34
C PRO A 298 -33.57 -10.82 -8.71
N PRO A 299 -33.45 -11.78 -7.78
CA PRO A 299 -32.77 -13.03 -8.03
C PRO A 299 -33.38 -13.71 -9.26
N THR A 300 -32.53 -14.09 -10.20
CA THR A 300 -32.93 -14.90 -11.35
C THR A 300 -33.49 -16.20 -10.79
N THR A 301 -34.79 -16.42 -10.94
CA THR A 301 -35.44 -17.67 -10.54
C THR A 301 -34.90 -18.78 -11.42
N PHE A 302 -34.09 -19.67 -10.83
CA PHE A 302 -33.82 -20.97 -11.43
C PHE A 302 -35.15 -21.72 -11.49
N SER A 303 -35.68 -21.91 -12.69
CA SER A 303 -36.81 -22.84 -12.90
C SER A 303 -36.31 -24.25 -12.61
N THR A 304 -36.91 -24.89 -11.61
CA THR A 304 -36.75 -26.33 -11.39
C THR A 304 -37.31 -27.09 -12.60
N PRO A 305 -36.65 -28.17 -13.07
CA PRO A 305 -37.22 -29.01 -14.10
C PRO A 305 -38.47 -29.68 -13.55
N ARG A 306 -39.59 -29.62 -14.28
CA ARG A 306 -40.75 -30.47 -14.00
C ARG A 306 -40.34 -31.91 -14.25
N THR A 307 -40.38 -32.73 -13.20
CA THR A 307 -40.43 -34.18 -13.33
C THR A 307 -41.74 -34.56 -14.00
N ASN A 308 -41.64 -35.29 -15.09
CA ASN A 308 -42.70 -36.14 -15.62
C ASN A 308 -42.20 -37.59 -15.48
#